data_AF-A0A918VDS8-F1
#
_entry.id   AF-A0A918VDS8-F1
#
_cell.length_a   1.000
_cell.length_b   1.000
_cell.length_c   1.000
_cell.angle_alpha   90.00
_cell.angle_beta   90.00
_cell.angle_gamma   90.00
#
_symmetry.space_group_name_H-M   'P 1'
#
loop_
_entity.id
_entity.type
_entity.pdbx_description
1 polymer ?
#
loop_
_entity_poly.entity_id
_entity_poly.type
_entity_poly.pdbx_seq_one_letter_code
_entity_poly.pdbx_strand_id
1 'polypeptide(L)'
;MDERHGYAHYEQEWAAQKELRDELRDKPAEIVEYESRLKRANFTYNRADRYSQQGKHATARKLMAQAEKEYEGLLERLEEITAADPGLCVWFDRDTAGGLQSMNAPDPDSVPQVVTSKSRLNKTPGGGILQGKLDKRDVKIMAIENELAGIKLAKAKAKGKAPKLRSVENLLKAVRDGD
;
A
#
# COMPACT_ATOMS: atom_id res chain seq x y z
N MET A 1 -6.95 15.90 -32.67
CA MET A 1 -7.02 15.30 -31.32
C MET A 1 -5.96 14.22 -31.30
N ASP A 2 -4.97 14.34 -30.43
CA ASP A 2 -3.80 13.49 -30.46
C ASP A 2 -4.03 12.27 -29.57
N GLU A 3 -4.33 11.12 -30.18
CA GLU A 3 -4.64 9.83 -29.51
C GLU A 3 -3.48 9.27 -28.66
N ARG A 4 -2.31 9.94 -28.65
CA ARG A 4 -1.09 9.46 -28.00
C ARG A 4 -0.94 9.86 -26.53
N HIS A 5 -1.73 10.79 -26.01
CA HIS A 5 -1.54 11.31 -24.65
C HIS A 5 -1.85 10.27 -23.56
N GLY A 6 -3.00 9.57 -23.65
CA GLY A 6 -3.38 8.57 -22.65
C GLY A 6 -2.50 7.33 -22.65
N TYR A 7 -2.05 6.90 -23.83
CA TYR A 7 -1.12 5.77 -23.94
C TYR A 7 0.27 6.13 -23.39
N ALA A 8 0.78 7.33 -23.68
CA ALA A 8 2.05 7.79 -23.13
C ALA A 8 1.99 7.92 -21.59
N HIS A 9 0.89 8.43 -21.04
CA HIS A 9 0.67 8.47 -19.59
C HIS A 9 0.64 7.06 -18.98
N TYR A 10 -0.05 6.12 -19.62
CA TYR A 10 -0.05 4.72 -19.20
C TYR A 10 1.37 4.12 -19.14
N GLU A 11 2.19 4.34 -20.16
CA GLU A 11 3.56 3.83 -20.20
C GLU A 11 4.44 4.44 -19.09
N GLN A 12 4.29 5.73 -18.82
CA GLN A 12 4.99 6.43 -17.74
C GLN A 12 4.60 5.88 -16.37
N GLU A 13 3.30 5.76 -16.09
CA GLU A 13 2.80 5.19 -14.82
C GLU A 13 3.26 3.74 -14.66
N TRP A 14 3.25 2.95 -15.73
CA TRP A 14 3.76 1.57 -15.67
C TRP A 14 5.27 1.51 -15.48
N ALA A 15 6.03 2.48 -15.98
CA ALA A 15 7.46 2.61 -15.72
C ALA A 15 7.73 2.93 -14.24
N ALA A 16 7.05 3.92 -13.68
CA ALA A 16 7.13 4.26 -12.25
C ALA A 16 6.76 3.07 -11.35
N GLN A 17 5.75 2.28 -11.74
CA GLN A 17 5.37 1.06 -11.05
C GLN A 17 6.44 -0.05 -11.09
N LYS A 18 7.29 -0.10 -12.11
CA LYS A 18 8.45 -1.01 -12.15
C LYS A 18 9.57 -0.51 -11.24
N GLU A 19 9.89 0.77 -11.29
CA GLU A 19 10.89 1.40 -10.41
C GLU A 19 10.53 1.20 -8.93
N LEU A 20 9.28 1.48 -8.56
CA LEU A 20 8.76 1.20 -7.21
C LEU A 20 8.95 -0.27 -6.81
N ARG A 21 8.77 -1.22 -7.74
CA ARG A 21 8.97 -2.66 -7.45
C ARG A 21 10.44 -3.01 -7.28
N ASP A 22 11.33 -2.35 -8.00
CA ASP A 22 12.77 -2.55 -7.88
C ASP A 22 13.27 -1.96 -6.54
N GLU A 23 12.82 -0.76 -6.16
CA GLU A 23 13.09 -0.19 -4.83
C GLU A 23 12.57 -1.08 -3.70
N LEU A 24 11.34 -1.59 -3.82
CA LEU A 24 10.75 -2.50 -2.84
C LEU A 24 11.42 -3.88 -2.79
N ARG A 25 12.19 -4.26 -3.82
CA ARG A 25 12.92 -5.52 -3.86
C ARG A 25 14.12 -5.47 -2.90
N ASP A 26 14.76 -4.31 -2.81
CA ASP A 26 15.93 -4.08 -1.97
C ASP A 26 15.50 -3.70 -0.55
N LYS A 27 14.96 -4.70 0.16
CA LYS A 27 14.54 -4.58 1.55
C LYS A 27 15.75 -4.23 2.46
N PRO A 28 15.62 -3.23 3.36
CA PRO A 28 16.68 -2.89 4.32
C PRO A 28 17.11 -4.10 5.16
N ALA A 29 18.39 -4.17 5.50
CA ALA A 29 18.98 -5.33 6.19
C ALA A 29 18.32 -5.58 7.56
N GLU A 30 17.95 -4.51 8.24
CA GLU A 30 17.24 -4.49 9.52
C GLU A 30 15.87 -5.19 9.41
N ILE A 31 15.13 -4.92 8.34
CA ILE A 31 13.83 -5.53 8.08
C ILE A 31 14.00 -7.01 7.70
N VAL A 32 15.04 -7.36 6.95
CA VAL A 32 15.39 -8.76 6.65
C VAL A 32 15.71 -9.54 7.92
N GLU A 33 16.53 -8.95 8.80
CA GLU A 33 16.90 -9.53 10.09
C GLU A 33 15.67 -9.74 10.99
N TYR A 34 14.85 -8.70 11.13
CA TYR A 34 13.59 -8.76 11.86
C TYR A 34 12.69 -9.89 11.36
N GLU A 35 12.49 -9.99 10.04
CA GLU A 35 11.64 -11.02 9.44
C GLU A 35 12.19 -12.44 9.71
N SER A 36 13.50 -12.61 9.73
CA SER A 36 14.16 -13.88 10.08
C SER A 36 13.90 -14.26 11.53
N ARG A 37 14.06 -13.32 12.46
CA ARG A 37 13.77 -13.52 13.90
C ARG A 37 12.29 -13.87 14.12
N LEU A 38 11.38 -13.17 13.45
CA LEU A 38 9.94 -13.43 13.51
C LEU A 38 9.58 -14.83 12.98
N LYS A 39 10.19 -15.27 11.87
CA LYS A 39 10.00 -16.64 11.35
C LYS A 39 10.42 -17.71 12.36
N ARG A 40 11.54 -17.49 13.07
CA ARG A 40 12.01 -18.40 14.12
C ARG A 40 11.02 -18.45 15.30
N ALA A 41 10.60 -17.30 15.81
CA ALA A 41 9.62 -17.22 16.90
C ALA A 41 8.30 -17.94 16.54
N ASN A 42 7.77 -17.66 15.35
CA ASN A 42 6.58 -18.34 14.83
C ASN A 42 6.76 -19.86 14.71
N PHE A 43 7.94 -20.32 14.27
CA PHE A 43 8.23 -21.75 14.19
C PHE A 43 8.24 -22.41 15.57
N THR A 44 8.89 -21.78 16.56
CA THR A 44 8.92 -22.25 17.95
C THR A 44 7.52 -22.33 18.55
N TYR A 45 6.72 -21.26 18.36
CA TYR A 45 5.33 -21.21 18.81
C TYR A 45 4.46 -22.30 18.17
N ASN A 46 4.47 -22.43 16.83
CA ASN A 46 3.69 -23.44 16.12
C ASN A 46 4.10 -24.86 16.52
N ARG A 47 5.39 -25.08 16.79
CA ARG A 47 5.89 -26.36 17.30
C ARG A 47 5.36 -26.64 18.72
N ALA A 48 5.32 -25.63 19.57
CA ALA A 48 4.76 -25.73 20.93
C ALA A 48 3.27 -26.09 20.88
N ASP A 49 2.49 -25.39 20.05
CA ASP A 49 1.06 -25.64 19.85
C ASP A 49 0.80 -27.07 19.36
N ARG A 50 1.56 -27.54 18.35
CA ARG A 50 1.48 -28.93 17.88
C ARG A 50 1.73 -29.95 19.00
N TYR A 51 2.71 -29.71 19.88
CA TYR A 51 2.95 -30.59 21.02
C TYR A 51 1.82 -30.54 22.05
N SER A 52 1.23 -29.38 22.27
CA SER A 52 0.07 -29.21 23.15
C SER A 52 -1.11 -30.04 22.67
N GLN A 53 -1.44 -29.96 21.37
CA GLN A 53 -2.51 -30.72 20.73
C GLN A 53 -2.29 -32.24 20.79
N GLN A 54 -1.04 -32.69 20.90
CA GLN A 54 -0.67 -34.11 21.06
C GLN A 54 -0.69 -34.58 22.53
N GLY A 55 -1.13 -33.75 23.48
CA GLY A 55 -1.12 -34.06 24.91
C GLY A 55 0.27 -33.99 25.56
N LYS A 56 1.30 -33.53 24.84
CA LYS A 56 2.68 -33.42 25.35
C LYS A 56 2.91 -32.08 26.05
N HIS A 57 2.09 -31.81 27.07
CA HIS A 57 2.00 -30.49 27.71
C HIS A 57 3.31 -30.00 28.36
N ALA A 58 4.12 -30.90 28.92
CA ALA A 58 5.42 -30.51 29.52
C ALA A 58 6.39 -29.94 28.48
N THR A 59 6.46 -30.56 27.30
CA THR A 59 7.26 -30.09 26.17
C THR A 59 6.68 -28.82 25.56
N ALA A 60 5.36 -28.77 25.41
CA ALA A 60 4.65 -27.59 24.90
C ALA A 60 4.95 -26.36 25.77
N ARG A 61 4.84 -26.47 27.09
CA ARG A 61 5.15 -25.35 28.01
C ARG A 61 6.57 -24.83 27.88
N LYS A 62 7.56 -25.72 27.74
CA LYS A 62 8.96 -25.32 27.54
C LYS A 62 9.16 -24.54 26.25
N LEU A 63 8.52 -24.98 25.16
CA LEU A 63 8.60 -24.32 23.88
C LEU A 63 7.79 -23.01 23.83
N MET A 64 6.65 -22.93 24.53
CA MET A 64 5.89 -21.68 24.67
C MET A 64 6.74 -20.62 25.38
N ALA A 65 7.35 -20.95 26.53
CA ALA A 65 8.25 -20.03 27.23
C ALA A 65 9.48 -19.63 26.39
N GLN A 66 9.93 -20.51 25.48
CA GLN A 66 10.98 -20.15 24.53
C GLN A 66 10.47 -19.18 23.46
N ALA A 67 9.28 -19.42 22.90
CA ALA A 67 8.66 -18.55 21.91
C ALA A 67 8.39 -17.15 22.48
N GLU A 68 7.88 -17.06 23.71
CA GLU A 68 7.69 -15.79 24.44
C GLU A 68 8.98 -14.98 24.50
N LYS A 69 10.10 -15.59 24.91
CA LYS A 69 11.43 -14.93 24.92
C LYS A 69 11.89 -14.51 23.52
N GLU A 70 11.62 -15.32 22.51
CA GLU A 70 11.96 -14.99 21.12
C GLU A 70 11.13 -13.80 20.60
N TYR A 71 9.86 -13.68 21.03
CA TYR A 71 9.01 -12.53 20.73
C TYR A 71 9.42 -11.28 21.53
N GLU A 72 9.77 -11.39 22.81
CA GLU A 72 10.31 -10.27 23.60
C GLU A 72 11.55 -9.67 22.92
N GLY A 73 12.54 -10.50 22.58
CA GLY A 73 13.75 -10.03 21.89
C GLY A 73 13.49 -9.57 20.44
N LEU A 74 12.39 -9.99 19.82
CA LEU A 74 11.95 -9.45 18.52
C LEU A 74 11.38 -8.03 18.69
N LEU A 75 10.62 -7.80 19.76
CA LEU A 75 10.04 -6.50 20.06
C LEU A 75 11.09 -5.49 20.48
N GLU A 76 12.08 -5.89 21.28
CA GLU A 76 13.27 -5.07 21.55
C GLU A 76 13.97 -4.69 20.24
N ARG A 77 14.16 -5.65 19.34
CA ARG A 77 14.77 -5.37 18.03
C ARG A 77 13.91 -4.42 17.19
N LEU A 78 12.59 -4.51 17.27
CA LEU A 78 11.69 -3.57 16.60
C LEU A 78 11.90 -2.14 17.12
N GLU A 79 11.95 -1.97 18.43
CA GLU A 79 12.19 -0.66 19.05
C GLU A 79 13.55 -0.08 18.67
N GLU A 80 14.59 -0.91 18.59
CA GLU A 80 15.90 -0.46 18.08
C GLU A 80 15.83 0.03 16.64
N ILE A 81 15.09 -0.69 15.77
CA ILE A 81 14.90 -0.32 14.36
C ILE A 81 14.17 1.02 14.26
N THR A 82 13.05 1.18 14.98
CA THR A 82 12.23 2.39 14.90
C THR A 82 12.89 3.60 15.56
N ALA A 83 13.70 3.39 16.61
CA ALA A 83 14.48 4.44 17.25
C ALA A 83 15.66 4.91 16.37
N ALA A 84 16.31 3.98 15.66
CA ALA A 84 17.43 4.30 14.78
C ALA A 84 16.97 4.98 13.48
N ASP A 85 15.91 4.48 12.87
CA ASP A 85 15.30 5.06 11.67
C ASP A 85 13.75 4.94 11.72
N PRO A 86 13.06 6.02 12.15
CA PRO A 86 11.60 6.05 12.15
C PRO A 86 10.97 5.85 10.77
N GLY A 87 11.72 6.10 9.69
CA GLY A 87 11.29 5.86 8.31
C GLY A 87 11.05 4.38 8.02
N LEU A 88 11.66 3.46 8.78
CA LEU A 88 11.48 2.02 8.61
C LEU A 88 10.12 1.51 9.13
N CYS A 89 9.37 2.30 9.90
CA CYS A 89 8.03 1.95 10.38
C CYS A 89 7.07 1.57 9.23
N VAL A 90 7.25 2.15 8.03
CA VAL A 90 6.44 1.88 6.84
C VAL A 90 6.52 0.44 6.33
N TRP A 91 7.53 -0.33 6.77
CA TRP A 91 7.69 -1.74 6.41
C TRP A 91 6.82 -2.68 7.24
N PHE A 92 6.18 -2.19 8.30
CA PHE A 92 5.33 -2.98 9.18
C PHE A 92 3.84 -2.75 8.92
N ASP A 93 3.02 -3.76 9.21
CA ASP A 93 1.58 -3.78 9.00
C ASP A 93 0.78 -3.10 10.13
N ARG A 94 1.46 -2.44 11.06
CA ARG A 94 0.90 -1.69 12.18
C ARG A 94 1.76 -0.47 12.46
N ASP A 95 1.16 0.50 13.14
CA ASP A 95 1.92 1.62 13.66
C ASP A 95 2.88 1.14 14.76
N THR A 96 4.18 1.32 14.51
CA THR A 96 5.28 1.00 15.42
C THR A 96 5.93 2.26 15.98
N ALA A 97 5.47 3.46 15.61
CA ALA A 97 6.04 4.73 16.03
C ALA A 97 5.62 5.13 17.47
N GLY A 98 4.47 4.64 17.94
CA GLY A 98 3.94 4.92 19.29
C GLY A 98 4.56 4.13 20.44
N GLY A 99 5.57 3.31 20.17
CA GLY A 99 6.21 2.44 21.16
C GLY A 99 5.38 1.19 21.52
N LEU A 100 6.05 0.19 22.10
CA LEU A 100 5.51 -1.13 22.37
C LEU A 100 4.40 -1.19 23.43
N GLN A 101 4.03 -0.05 24.03
CA GLN A 101 3.04 0.05 25.12
C GLN A 101 1.62 -0.37 24.71
N SER A 102 1.35 -0.51 23.41
CA SER A 102 0.09 -1.03 22.88
C SER A 102 0.05 -2.57 22.75
N MET A 103 1.17 -3.28 22.92
CA MET A 103 1.20 -4.74 22.74
C MET A 103 0.94 -5.44 24.07
N ASN A 104 -0.25 -6.03 24.19
CA ASN A 104 -0.72 -6.65 25.42
C ASN A 104 0.05 -7.93 25.80
N ALA A 105 0.67 -8.62 24.84
CA ALA A 105 1.47 -9.82 25.08
C ALA A 105 2.51 -10.10 23.96
N PRO A 106 3.64 -10.76 24.25
CA PRO A 106 4.63 -11.20 23.26
C PRO A 106 4.14 -12.48 22.56
N ASP A 107 3.06 -12.35 21.79
CA ASP A 107 2.40 -13.44 21.08
C ASP A 107 2.35 -13.17 19.56
N PRO A 108 2.14 -14.21 18.72
CA PRO A 108 2.16 -14.07 17.25
C PRO A 108 1.16 -13.04 16.71
N ASP A 109 0.00 -12.87 17.33
CA ASP A 109 -1.06 -11.94 16.90
C ASP A 109 -0.76 -10.50 17.34
N SER A 110 0.10 -10.29 18.33
CA SER A 110 0.48 -8.97 18.83
C SER A 110 1.66 -8.35 18.07
N VAL A 111 2.64 -9.16 17.65
CA VAL A 111 3.84 -8.68 16.94
C VAL A 111 3.55 -8.17 15.51
N PRO A 112 4.11 -7.01 15.11
CA PRO A 112 3.97 -6.49 13.76
C PRO A 112 4.57 -7.42 12.72
N GLN A 113 3.91 -7.51 11.57
CA GLN A 113 4.38 -8.27 10.43
C GLN A 113 5.01 -7.32 9.41
N VAL A 114 6.01 -7.80 8.69
CA VAL A 114 6.52 -7.08 7.52
C VAL A 114 5.46 -7.11 6.42
N VAL A 115 5.08 -5.97 5.84
CA VAL A 115 3.98 -5.87 4.86
C VAL A 115 4.19 -6.70 3.59
N THR A 116 5.45 -7.03 3.27
CA THR A 116 5.82 -7.92 2.15
C THR A 116 5.69 -9.41 2.47
N SER A 117 5.42 -9.76 3.73
CA SER A 117 5.22 -11.14 4.18
C SER A 117 3.90 -11.72 3.70
N LYS A 118 3.90 -13.01 3.38
CA LYS A 118 2.70 -13.81 3.07
C LYS A 118 2.01 -14.39 4.31
N SER A 119 2.42 -13.97 5.51
CA SER A 119 1.83 -14.41 6.77
C SER A 119 0.34 -14.07 6.82
N ARG A 120 -0.49 -14.97 7.35
CA ARG A 120 -1.92 -14.70 7.64
C ARG A 120 -2.08 -13.57 8.67
N LEU A 121 -1.07 -13.39 9.52
CA LEU A 121 -1.06 -12.40 10.58
C LEU A 121 -0.83 -10.97 10.04
N ASN A 122 -0.46 -10.85 8.76
CA ASN A 122 -0.28 -9.56 8.09
C ASN A 122 -1.65 -8.88 7.92
N LYS A 123 -1.89 -7.82 8.70
CA LYS A 123 -3.15 -7.09 8.78
C LYS A 123 -3.32 -6.04 7.69
N THR A 124 -2.26 -5.71 6.95
CA THR A 124 -2.35 -4.73 5.85
C THR A 124 -1.68 -5.27 4.58
N PRO A 125 -2.23 -6.34 3.97
CA PRO A 125 -1.74 -6.81 2.69
C PRO A 125 -1.90 -5.70 1.64
N GLY A 126 -0.78 -5.18 1.13
CA GLY A 126 -0.80 -4.05 0.21
C GLY A 126 -0.88 -2.66 0.86
N GLY A 127 -0.74 -2.56 2.19
CA GLY A 127 -0.57 -1.28 2.90
C GLY A 127 0.88 -0.95 3.22
N GLY A 128 1.09 0.08 4.04
CA GLY A 128 2.43 0.58 4.39
C GLY A 128 3.19 1.00 3.13
N ILE A 129 4.45 0.55 3.00
CA ILE A 129 5.28 0.81 1.82
C ILE A 129 4.67 0.25 0.51
N LEU A 130 3.68 -0.64 0.59
CA LEU A 130 3.00 -1.21 -0.57
C LEU A 130 1.76 -0.42 -1.03
N GLN A 131 1.34 0.62 -0.32
CA GLN A 131 0.07 1.33 -0.54
C GLN A 131 -0.05 1.98 -1.93
N GLY A 132 1.06 2.23 -2.63
CA GLY A 132 1.08 2.74 -4.01
C GLY A 132 1.26 1.67 -5.09
N LYS A 133 1.33 0.38 -4.73
CA LYS A 133 1.62 -0.69 -5.68
C LYS A 133 0.35 -1.09 -6.44
N LEU A 134 0.33 -0.79 -7.73
CA LEU A 134 -0.77 -1.10 -8.65
C LEU A 134 -0.35 -2.20 -9.61
N ASP A 135 -1.26 -3.10 -9.96
CA ASP A 135 -0.98 -4.07 -11.02
C ASP A 135 -1.09 -3.43 -12.42
N LYS A 136 -0.65 -4.14 -13.46
CA LYS A 136 -0.67 -3.61 -14.83
C LYS A 136 -2.10 -3.35 -15.33
N ARG A 137 -3.09 -4.07 -14.80
CA ARG A 137 -4.50 -3.92 -15.14
C ARG A 137 -5.06 -2.65 -14.47
N ASP A 138 -4.75 -2.40 -13.21
CA ASP A 138 -5.15 -1.20 -12.46
C ASP A 138 -4.65 0.06 -13.17
N VAL A 139 -3.37 0.08 -13.57
CA VAL A 139 -2.78 1.21 -14.31
C VAL A 139 -3.47 1.42 -15.66
N LYS A 140 -3.87 0.33 -16.34
CA LYS A 140 -4.65 0.43 -17.59
C LYS A 140 -6.05 0.99 -17.34
N ILE A 141 -6.73 0.53 -16.29
CA ILE A 141 -8.06 1.02 -15.92
C ILE A 141 -8.00 2.50 -15.62
N MET A 142 -7.04 2.95 -14.80
CA MET A 142 -6.83 4.36 -14.48
C MET A 142 -6.59 5.21 -15.74
N ALA A 143 -5.75 4.75 -16.67
CA ALA A 143 -5.51 5.46 -17.92
C ALA A 143 -6.78 5.63 -18.75
N ILE A 144 -7.60 4.57 -18.86
CA ILE A 144 -8.88 4.61 -19.58
C ILE A 144 -9.88 5.55 -18.87
N GLU A 145 -9.97 5.48 -17.54
CA GLU A 145 -10.86 6.32 -16.74
C GLU A 145 -10.51 7.81 -16.87
N ASN A 146 -9.22 8.14 -16.84
CA ASN A 146 -8.73 9.50 -17.04
C ASN A 146 -9.08 10.04 -18.44
N GLU A 147 -8.88 9.23 -19.49
CA GLU A 147 -9.29 9.59 -20.85
C GLU A 147 -10.80 9.80 -20.97
N LEU A 148 -11.60 8.91 -20.39
CA LEU A 148 -13.05 9.04 -20.35
C LEU A 148 -13.49 10.32 -19.61
N ALA A 149 -12.84 10.66 -18.49
CA ALA A 149 -13.11 11.88 -17.75
C ALA A 149 -12.76 13.13 -18.59
N GLY A 150 -11.61 13.12 -19.27
CA GLY A 150 -11.21 14.17 -20.20
C GLY A 150 -12.22 14.40 -21.32
N ILE A 151 -12.69 13.31 -21.95
CA ILE A 151 -13.72 13.37 -23.00
C ILE A 151 -15.05 13.91 -22.45
N LYS A 152 -15.47 13.49 -21.25
CA LYS A 152 -16.69 14.00 -20.59
C LYS A 152 -16.59 15.50 -20.34
N LEU A 153 -15.46 15.98 -19.81
CA LEU A 153 -15.19 17.40 -19.58
C LEU A 153 -15.18 18.21 -20.88
N ALA A 154 -14.55 17.70 -21.94
CA ALA A 154 -14.52 18.34 -23.25
C ALA A 154 -15.95 18.48 -23.83
N LYS A 155 -16.77 17.43 -23.72
CA LYS A 155 -18.19 17.47 -24.14
C LYS A 155 -19.02 18.47 -23.33
N ALA A 156 -18.79 18.58 -22.03
CA ALA A 156 -19.48 19.57 -21.18
C ALA A 156 -19.10 21.01 -21.58
N LYS A 157 -17.81 21.27 -21.82
CA LYS A 157 -17.33 22.58 -22.31
C LYS A 157 -17.89 22.94 -23.69
N ALA A 158 -18.00 21.97 -24.60
CA ALA A 158 -18.60 22.17 -25.92
C ALA A 158 -20.10 22.51 -25.84
N LYS A 159 -20.85 21.91 -24.89
CA LYS A 159 -22.26 22.27 -24.63
C LYS A 159 -22.44 23.67 -24.03
N GLY A 160 -21.45 24.20 -23.31
CA GLY A 160 -21.48 25.53 -22.70
C GLY A 160 -21.14 26.71 -23.64
N LYS A 161 -20.65 26.44 -24.87
CA LYS A 161 -20.36 27.45 -25.89
C LYS A 161 -21.19 27.21 -27.16
N ALA A 162 -22.41 27.73 -27.17
CA ALA A 162 -23.08 28.13 -28.40
C ALA A 162 -23.64 29.55 -28.20
N PRO A 163 -22.94 30.62 -28.63
CA PRO A 163 -23.62 31.90 -28.78
C PRO A 163 -24.69 31.70 -29.85
N LYS A 164 -25.94 32.05 -29.54
CA LYS A 164 -27.05 32.02 -30.49
C LYS A 164 -26.67 32.92 -31.67
N LEU A 165 -26.27 32.33 -32.80
CA LEU A 165 -26.01 33.01 -34.08
C LEU A 165 -27.18 33.92 -34.49
N ARG A 166 -28.40 33.62 -34.00
CA ARG A 166 -29.61 34.45 -34.13
C ARG A 166 -29.45 35.89 -33.59
N SER A 167 -28.57 36.12 -32.62
CA SER A 167 -28.37 37.47 -32.06
C SER A 167 -27.52 38.37 -32.98
N VAL A 168 -26.60 37.79 -33.75
CA VAL A 168 -25.70 38.55 -34.64
C VAL A 168 -26.42 38.87 -35.95
N GLU A 169 -27.23 37.96 -36.48
CA GLU A 169 -28.10 38.23 -37.65
C GLU A 169 -29.14 39.33 -37.34
N ASN A 170 -29.71 39.33 -36.13
CA ASN A 170 -30.66 40.37 -35.70
C ASN A 170 -29.98 41.73 -35.48
N LEU A 171 -28.72 41.76 -35.01
CA LEU A 171 -27.93 43.00 -34.89
C LEU A 171 -27.47 43.53 -36.25
N LEU A 172 -27.09 42.65 -37.18
CA LEU A 172 -26.75 43.03 -38.55
C LEU A 172 -27.96 43.55 -39.33
N LYS A 173 -29.16 43.02 -39.05
CA LYS A 173 -30.42 43.58 -39.56
C LYS A 173 -30.70 44.97 -38.99
N ALA A 174 -30.61 45.14 -37.67
CA ALA A 174 -30.84 46.42 -37.01
C ALA A 174 -29.85 47.54 -37.41
N VAL A 175 -28.61 47.18 -37.78
CA VAL A 175 -27.61 48.14 -38.28
C VAL A 175 -27.78 48.43 -39.78
N ARG A 176 -28.37 47.49 -40.53
CA ARG A 176 -28.68 47.67 -41.96
C ARG A 176 -29.96 48.48 -42.18
N ASP A 177 -30.90 48.40 -41.24
CA ASP A 177 -32.21 49.04 -41.27
C ASP A 177 -32.25 50.29 -40.34
N GLY A 178 -31.15 51.06 -40.23
CA GLY A 178 -31.00 52.15 -39.26
C GLY A 178 -32.21 53.10 -39.14
N ASP A 179 -32.56 53.45 -37.89
CA ASP A 179 -33.77 54.18 -37.43
C ASP A 179 -35.12 53.47 -37.62
#